data_AF-A0AAW1ZB74-F1
#
_entry.id   AF-A0AAW1ZB74-F1
#
_cell.length_a   1.000
_cell.length_b   1.000
_cell.length_c   1.000
_cell.angle_alpha   90.00
_cell.angle_beta   90.00
_cell.angle_gamma   90.00
#
_symmetry.space_group_name_H-M   'P 1'
#
loop_
_entity.id
_entity.type
_entity.pdbx_description
1 polymer ?
#
loop_
_entity_poly.entity_id
_entity_poly.type
_entity_poly.pdbx_seq_one_letter_code
_entity_poly.pdbx_strand_id
1 'polypeptide(L)'
;MALRFAGFLLYLSGLHLILAADHPSYVAAVYEHRVRLNSNPKVPLDRRSALEHMKQNLHVFEEQAVLAAQQGAQIIVFPEDAIHGFNFTRASIAGYLETVPDPQEVTWSPCADPHRFPDTEVLQSLSCMAQKNHLFVVANMPSRQSCNRTADPRCPANGQYQFNTNVVFSDQGVIVARYHKQNLYFEAAFDAPPECEYVTFTTPFAGRFGVFTCFDILFRDPAVTLIKDMGVRQIVYPTAWMNQLPLLAAVQFQRSFSYATGITLLAANIRAAEYGITGSGIFTPWDSLIHHDTKGNSGKLLVRRVPVLDPSFIGDRADKAPVPFSGYPKEKLRSEEPEKMHVRPTSSFDPDDGVKYCQKDSECAQGVTSATFTSIMMYDNFTLVRLQGSEGNISICSGSVCCHLLFRRSDTHEFYALGVFNGLHVVHGTYYLEVCALVKCTGEHHSSCGEETEHANTPVDFRLTGTFATRHVFPGILGSGMTLDIPDHSGWESGNRFYMSRTGMSTGLVTAVLYGRNYEKDND
;
A
#
# COMPACT_ATOMS: atom_id res chain seq x y z
N MET A 1 -32.60 -68.41 -37.36
CA MET A 1 -32.94 -67.27 -36.48
C MET A 1 -31.78 -67.11 -35.50
N ALA A 2 -30.87 -66.16 -35.73
CA ALA A 2 -29.73 -65.90 -34.86
C ALA A 2 -29.36 -64.41 -34.99
N LEU A 3 -29.74 -63.60 -34.01
CA LEU A 3 -29.25 -62.24 -33.81
C LEU A 3 -27.89 -62.32 -33.11
N ARG A 4 -26.86 -61.69 -33.68
CA ARG A 4 -25.58 -61.42 -33.02
C ARG A 4 -25.60 -60.00 -32.46
N PHE A 5 -25.40 -59.87 -31.15
CA PHE A 5 -25.10 -58.61 -30.47
C PHE A 5 -23.68 -58.14 -30.82
N ALA A 6 -23.56 -56.90 -31.29
CA ALA A 6 -22.28 -56.20 -31.42
C ALA A 6 -21.99 -55.43 -30.12
N GLY A 7 -20.86 -55.73 -29.48
CA GLY A 7 -20.37 -55.01 -28.30
C GLY A 7 -19.75 -53.67 -28.68
N PHE A 8 -20.12 -52.63 -27.95
CA PHE A 8 -19.50 -51.31 -28.03
C PHE A 8 -18.30 -51.24 -27.08
N LEU A 9 -17.10 -51.07 -27.64
CA LEU A 9 -15.86 -50.77 -26.90
C LEU A 9 -15.83 -49.26 -26.60
N LEU A 10 -15.85 -48.91 -25.31
CA LEU A 10 -15.59 -47.55 -24.82
C LEU A 10 -14.08 -47.27 -24.83
N TYR A 11 -13.64 -46.39 -25.72
CA TYR A 11 -12.31 -45.78 -25.69
C TYR A 11 -12.28 -44.71 -24.58
N LEU A 12 -11.61 -45.00 -23.47
CA LEU A 12 -11.20 -43.99 -22.49
C LEU A 12 -9.89 -43.37 -22.97
N SER A 13 -9.99 -42.20 -23.63
CA SER A 13 -8.83 -41.34 -23.87
C SER A 13 -8.34 -40.80 -22.53
N GLY A 14 -7.12 -41.18 -22.14
CA GLY A 14 -6.46 -40.66 -20.95
C GLY A 14 -6.23 -39.16 -21.07
N LEU A 15 -7.01 -38.37 -20.33
CA LEU A 15 -6.61 -37.03 -19.95
C LEU A 15 -5.50 -37.17 -18.91
N HIS A 16 -4.25 -36.97 -19.33
CA HIS A 16 -3.21 -36.55 -18.41
C HIS A 16 -3.62 -35.16 -17.89
N LEU A 17 -4.25 -35.11 -16.72
CA LEU A 17 -4.25 -33.91 -15.89
C LEU A 17 -2.80 -33.61 -15.56
N ILE A 18 -2.19 -32.70 -16.31
CA ILE A 18 -1.03 -31.96 -15.83
C ILE A 18 -1.57 -31.11 -14.68
N LEU A 19 -1.49 -31.64 -13.46
CA LEU A 19 -1.56 -30.83 -12.25
C LEU A 19 -0.39 -29.84 -12.37
N ALA A 20 -0.67 -28.63 -12.85
CA ALA A 20 0.20 -27.50 -12.57
C ALA A 20 0.41 -27.52 -11.05
N ALA A 21 1.65 -27.66 -10.60
CA ALA A 21 1.96 -27.68 -9.17
C ALA A 21 1.42 -26.38 -8.56
N ASP A 22 0.32 -26.49 -7.83
CA ASP A 22 -0.44 -25.35 -7.34
C ASP A 22 0.48 -24.54 -6.42
N HIS A 23 0.70 -23.27 -6.75
CA HIS A 23 1.53 -22.40 -5.91
C HIS A 23 0.87 -22.29 -4.53
N PRO A 24 1.61 -22.39 -3.41
CA PRO A 24 1.02 -22.20 -2.09
C PRO A 24 0.26 -20.87 -2.07
N SER A 25 -1.02 -20.92 -1.69
CA SER A 25 -1.91 -19.78 -1.71
C SER A 25 -2.84 -19.80 -0.49
N TYR A 26 -3.33 -18.63 -0.13
CA TYR A 26 -4.32 -18.45 0.93
C TYR A 26 -5.37 -17.45 0.49
N VAL A 27 -6.54 -17.46 1.14
CA VAL A 27 -7.60 -16.50 0.88
C VAL A 27 -7.54 -15.41 1.95
N ALA A 28 -7.33 -14.17 1.51
CA ALA A 28 -7.28 -13.00 2.36
C ALA A 28 -8.54 -12.15 2.18
N ALA A 29 -8.93 -11.46 3.24
CA ALA A 29 -9.98 -10.46 3.23
C ALA A 29 -9.48 -9.12 3.79
N VAL A 30 -9.96 -8.02 3.21
CA VAL A 30 -9.86 -6.67 3.79
C VAL A 30 -11.24 -6.05 3.78
N TYR A 31 -11.57 -5.28 4.80
CA TYR A 31 -12.85 -4.59 4.86
C TYR A 31 -12.65 -3.08 4.92
N GLU A 32 -13.16 -2.38 3.89
CA GLU A 32 -13.34 -0.93 3.96
C GLU A 32 -14.53 -0.63 4.87
N HIS A 33 -14.29 -0.05 6.05
CA HIS A 33 -15.34 0.14 7.05
C HIS A 33 -15.94 1.54 7.01
N ARG A 34 -17.25 1.65 6.81
CA ARG A 34 -17.97 2.90 7.05
C ARG A 34 -18.06 3.15 8.56
N VAL A 35 -17.09 3.88 9.09
CA VAL A 35 -16.96 4.16 10.51
C VAL A 35 -18.12 5.00 11.02
N ARG A 36 -18.74 4.58 12.13
CA ARG A 36 -19.63 5.42 12.92
C ARG A 36 -18.75 6.22 13.85
N LEU A 37 -18.72 7.54 13.65
CA LEU A 37 -17.89 8.46 14.42
C LEU A 37 -18.63 8.98 15.65
N ASN A 38 -17.87 9.24 16.71
CA ASN A 38 -18.35 10.09 17.80
C ASN A 38 -18.48 11.53 17.28
N SER A 39 -19.67 12.12 17.38
CA SER A 39 -19.92 13.49 16.92
C SER A 39 -19.17 14.56 17.71
N ASN A 40 -18.74 14.25 18.94
CA ASN A 40 -18.01 15.15 19.82
C ASN A 40 -16.77 14.44 20.41
N PRO A 41 -15.75 14.10 19.60
CA PRO A 41 -14.63 13.26 20.04
C PRO A 41 -13.74 13.93 21.09
N LYS A 42 -13.85 15.26 21.26
CA LYS A 42 -13.12 16.03 22.30
C LYS A 42 -13.82 16.03 23.65
N VAL A 43 -15.06 15.55 23.74
CA VAL A 43 -15.82 15.46 25.00
C VAL A 43 -15.64 14.06 25.58
N PRO A 44 -15.11 13.91 26.82
CA PRO A 44 -14.94 12.61 27.45
C PRO A 44 -16.27 11.89 27.65
N LEU A 45 -16.28 10.59 27.35
CA LEU A 45 -17.39 9.68 27.67
C LEU A 45 -17.00 8.79 28.86
N ASP A 46 -17.99 8.36 29.64
CA ASP A 46 -17.79 7.27 30.58
C ASP A 46 -17.52 5.95 29.82
N ARG A 47 -16.87 4.98 30.48
CA ARG A 47 -16.47 3.70 29.86
C ARG A 47 -17.65 2.99 29.19
N ARG A 48 -18.80 2.97 29.87
CA ARG A 48 -20.03 2.35 29.34
C ARG A 48 -20.49 3.01 28.04
N SER A 49 -20.54 4.34 27.97
CA SER A 49 -20.96 5.05 26.76
C SER A 49 -19.94 4.89 25.62
N ALA A 50 -18.64 4.87 25.95
CA ALA A 50 -17.60 4.55 24.98
C ALA A 50 -17.75 3.13 24.43
N LEU A 51 -18.04 2.14 25.29
CA LEU A 51 -18.31 0.76 24.88
C LEU A 51 -19.55 0.66 23.98
N GLU A 52 -20.66 1.32 24.32
CA GLU A 52 -21.87 1.33 23.48
C GLU A 52 -21.61 1.94 22.11
N HIS A 53 -20.73 2.94 22.01
CA HIS A 53 -20.29 3.47 20.72
C HIS A 53 -19.44 2.44 19.95
N MET A 54 -18.40 1.87 20.57
CA MET A 54 -17.52 0.89 19.91
C MET A 54 -18.27 -0.38 19.45
N LYS A 55 -19.27 -0.84 20.23
CA LYS A 55 -20.13 -1.98 19.87
C LYS A 55 -20.86 -1.78 18.55
N GLN A 56 -21.24 -0.56 18.19
CA GLN A 56 -21.92 -0.30 16.92
C GLN A 56 -21.02 -0.58 15.72
N ASN A 57 -19.72 -0.29 15.85
CA ASN A 57 -18.73 -0.60 14.81
C ASN A 57 -18.35 -2.09 14.83
N LEU A 58 -18.13 -2.67 16.02
CA LEU A 58 -17.81 -4.10 16.19
C LEU A 58 -18.91 -5.03 15.68
N HIS A 59 -20.18 -4.62 15.76
CA HIS A 59 -21.28 -5.39 15.19
C HIS A 59 -21.12 -5.58 13.66
N VAL A 60 -20.72 -4.51 12.96
CA VAL A 60 -20.44 -4.60 11.51
C VAL A 60 -19.23 -5.51 11.27
N PHE A 61 -18.19 -5.44 12.10
CA PHE A 61 -17.03 -6.33 11.97
C PHE A 61 -17.44 -7.80 12.09
N GLU A 62 -18.32 -8.15 13.04
CA GLU A 62 -18.81 -9.53 13.18
C GLU A 62 -19.52 -10.01 11.92
N GLU A 63 -20.41 -9.19 11.34
CA GLU A 63 -21.09 -9.52 10.08
C GLU A 63 -20.09 -9.75 8.94
N GLN A 64 -19.08 -8.89 8.81
CA GLN A 64 -18.08 -9.01 7.74
C GLN A 64 -17.11 -10.19 7.95
N ALA A 65 -16.77 -10.52 9.20
CA ALA A 65 -15.98 -11.69 9.52
C ALA A 65 -16.71 -12.98 9.12
N VAL A 66 -18.02 -13.07 9.38
CA VAL A 66 -18.86 -14.19 8.93
C VAL A 66 -18.87 -14.28 7.40
N LEU A 67 -19.09 -13.16 6.70
CA LEU A 67 -19.12 -13.12 5.24
C LEU A 67 -17.77 -13.47 4.61
N ALA A 68 -16.66 -13.07 5.24
CA ALA A 68 -15.31 -13.41 4.79
C ALA A 68 -15.04 -14.91 4.98
N ALA A 69 -15.38 -15.48 6.15
CA ALA A 69 -15.23 -16.90 6.43
C ALA A 69 -16.08 -17.77 5.50
N GLN A 70 -17.31 -17.35 5.17
CA GLN A 70 -18.17 -18.01 4.17
C GLN A 70 -17.55 -18.03 2.77
N GLN A 71 -16.72 -17.04 2.45
CA GLN A 71 -15.94 -16.99 1.20
C GLN A 71 -14.58 -17.71 1.30
N GLY A 72 -14.32 -18.40 2.41
CA GLY A 72 -13.12 -19.20 2.65
C GLY A 72 -11.91 -18.39 3.08
N ALA A 73 -12.07 -17.13 3.50
CA ALA A 73 -10.98 -16.32 4.00
C ALA A 73 -10.34 -16.96 5.24
N GLN A 74 -9.01 -16.89 5.32
CA GLN A 74 -8.20 -17.39 6.44
C GLN A 74 -7.70 -16.24 7.33
N ILE A 75 -7.71 -15.01 6.80
CA ILE A 75 -7.41 -13.78 7.53
C ILE A 75 -8.31 -12.64 7.04
N ILE A 76 -8.77 -11.79 7.96
CA ILE A 76 -9.43 -10.51 7.66
C ILE A 76 -8.70 -9.36 8.34
N VAL A 77 -8.52 -8.25 7.60
CA VAL A 77 -7.98 -7.00 8.14
C VAL A 77 -9.08 -5.94 8.22
N PHE A 78 -9.22 -5.35 9.41
CA PHE A 78 -10.05 -4.18 9.65
C PHE A 78 -9.22 -2.90 9.75
N PRO A 79 -9.81 -1.73 9.47
CA PRO A 79 -9.03 -0.50 9.38
C PRO A 79 -8.54 0.07 10.72
N GLU A 80 -7.61 1.02 10.61
CA GLU A 80 -7.22 1.91 11.71
C GLU A 80 -8.42 2.75 12.17
N ASP A 81 -8.52 3.02 13.47
CA ASP A 81 -9.57 3.84 14.08
C ASP A 81 -11.02 3.37 13.84
N ALA A 82 -11.23 2.25 13.15
CA ALA A 82 -12.56 1.83 12.71
C ALA A 82 -13.50 1.41 13.85
N ILE A 83 -12.97 1.12 15.04
CA ILE A 83 -13.75 0.80 16.23
C ILE A 83 -14.28 2.07 16.91
N HIS A 84 -13.51 3.17 16.93
CA HIS A 84 -13.74 4.30 17.83
C HIS A 84 -13.75 5.68 17.15
N GLY A 85 -13.25 5.79 15.92
CA GLY A 85 -13.05 7.04 15.19
C GLY A 85 -11.77 7.76 15.62
N PHE A 86 -11.60 9.00 15.15
CA PHE A 86 -10.40 9.81 15.35
C PHE A 86 -10.76 11.20 15.94
N ASN A 87 -9.78 12.10 16.07
CA ASN A 87 -9.89 13.45 16.64
C ASN A 87 -10.15 13.54 18.16
N PHE A 88 -9.72 12.52 18.91
CA PHE A 88 -9.75 12.53 20.37
C PHE A 88 -8.63 13.38 20.98
N THR A 89 -8.82 13.77 22.23
CA THR A 89 -7.75 14.27 23.11
C THR A 89 -7.32 13.14 24.05
N ARG A 90 -6.14 13.28 24.65
CA ARG A 90 -5.65 12.34 25.68
C ARG A 90 -6.66 12.09 26.82
N ALA A 91 -7.46 13.10 27.16
CA ALA A 91 -8.49 12.98 28.20
C ALA A 91 -9.77 12.31 27.67
N SER A 92 -10.22 12.67 26.45
CA SER A 92 -11.49 12.19 25.91
C SER A 92 -11.45 10.76 25.37
N ILE A 93 -10.28 10.25 24.98
CA ILE A 93 -10.09 8.84 24.59
C ILE A 93 -10.14 7.88 25.79
N ALA A 94 -10.02 8.37 27.02
CA ALA A 94 -9.78 7.53 28.20
C ALA A 94 -10.81 6.39 28.40
N GLY A 95 -12.09 6.63 28.08
CA GLY A 95 -13.16 5.62 28.16
C GLY A 95 -13.03 4.50 27.12
N TYR A 96 -12.27 4.69 26.05
CA TYR A 96 -12.10 3.75 24.95
C TYR A 96 -10.93 2.77 25.16
N LEU A 97 -9.98 3.12 26.02
CA LEU A 97 -8.73 2.38 26.20
C LEU A 97 -8.93 1.03 26.92
N GLU A 98 -8.24 0.00 26.42
CA GLU A 98 -8.02 -1.27 27.13
C GLU A 98 -6.52 -1.55 27.27
N THR A 99 -6.14 -2.41 28.21
CA THR A 99 -4.76 -2.90 28.30
C THR A 99 -4.61 -4.14 27.43
N VAL A 100 -3.75 -4.08 26.43
CA VAL A 100 -3.40 -5.25 25.61
C VAL A 100 -2.09 -5.85 26.15
N PRO A 101 -2.09 -7.08 26.69
CA PRO A 101 -0.87 -7.71 27.19
C PRO A 101 0.10 -8.01 26.05
N ASP A 102 1.39 -8.10 26.38
CA ASP A 102 2.41 -8.51 25.41
C ASP A 102 2.24 -10.02 25.08
N PRO A 103 1.97 -10.39 23.82
CA PRO A 103 1.80 -11.79 23.43
C PRO A 103 3.07 -12.63 23.55
N GLN A 104 4.26 -12.03 23.68
CA GLN A 104 5.51 -12.76 23.97
C GLN A 104 5.59 -13.20 25.44
N GLU A 105 4.97 -12.44 26.34
CA GLU A 105 4.96 -12.73 27.78
C GLU A 105 3.71 -13.49 28.22
N VAL A 106 2.58 -13.28 27.52
CA VAL A 106 1.27 -13.81 27.91
C VAL A 106 0.55 -14.46 26.73
N THR A 107 0.42 -15.78 26.78
CA THR A 107 -0.54 -16.49 25.92
C THR A 107 -1.94 -16.39 26.50
N TRP A 108 -2.87 -15.78 25.77
CA TRP A 108 -4.25 -15.58 26.21
C TRP A 108 -5.24 -15.50 25.05
N SER A 109 -6.37 -16.21 25.20
CA SER A 109 -7.56 -16.04 24.38
C SER A 109 -8.63 -15.34 25.21
N PRO A 110 -8.92 -14.05 24.96
CA PRO A 110 -9.98 -13.34 25.65
C PRO A 110 -11.36 -13.99 25.54
N CYS A 111 -11.63 -14.75 24.47
CA CYS A 111 -12.89 -15.48 24.33
C CYS A 111 -12.96 -16.70 25.26
N ALA A 112 -11.86 -17.45 25.38
CA ALA A 112 -11.82 -18.67 26.18
C ALA A 112 -11.68 -18.39 27.68
N ASP A 113 -11.04 -17.28 28.06
CA ASP A 113 -10.82 -16.88 29.45
C ASP A 113 -11.08 -15.37 29.63
N PRO A 114 -12.34 -14.93 29.56
CA PRO A 114 -12.71 -13.51 29.50
C PRO A 114 -12.52 -12.76 30.81
N HIS A 115 -12.34 -13.45 31.93
CA HIS A 115 -12.23 -12.85 33.26
C HIS A 115 -10.79 -12.74 33.77
N ARG A 116 -9.80 -13.16 32.97
CA ARG A 116 -8.38 -13.09 33.34
C ARG A 116 -7.88 -11.67 33.58
N PHE A 117 -8.37 -10.72 32.78
CA PHE A 117 -8.03 -9.31 32.88
C PHE A 117 -9.30 -8.46 32.86
N PRO A 118 -9.39 -7.41 33.70
CA PRO A 118 -10.55 -6.52 33.74
C PRO A 118 -10.60 -5.57 32.54
N ASP A 119 -11.78 -5.04 32.24
CA ASP A 119 -12.01 -4.01 31.21
C ASP A 119 -11.52 -4.42 29.80
N THR A 120 -11.85 -5.64 29.36
CA THR A 120 -11.37 -6.22 28.08
C THR A 120 -12.49 -6.55 27.10
N GLU A 121 -13.61 -5.84 27.14
CA GLU A 121 -14.81 -6.16 26.34
C GLU A 121 -14.57 -6.09 24.81
N VAL A 122 -13.72 -5.17 24.33
CA VAL A 122 -13.35 -5.06 22.92
C VAL A 122 -12.43 -6.21 22.53
N LEU A 123 -11.40 -6.51 23.33
CA LEU A 123 -10.53 -7.67 23.10
C LEU A 123 -11.32 -8.99 23.11
N GLN A 124 -12.28 -9.14 24.02
CA GLN A 124 -13.19 -10.30 24.08
C GLN A 124 -14.02 -10.42 22.80
N SER A 125 -14.62 -9.31 22.34
CA SER A 125 -15.45 -9.31 21.13
C SER A 125 -14.64 -9.72 19.89
N LEU A 126 -13.42 -9.18 19.72
CA LEU A 126 -12.53 -9.51 18.59
C LEU A 126 -12.01 -10.96 18.68
N SER A 127 -11.63 -11.41 19.87
CA SER A 127 -11.19 -12.79 20.11
C SER A 127 -12.28 -13.81 19.79
N CYS A 128 -13.52 -13.56 20.24
CA CYS A 128 -14.65 -14.44 19.96
C CYS A 128 -15.04 -14.43 18.49
N MET A 129 -14.94 -13.27 17.83
CA MET A 129 -15.14 -13.17 16.39
C MET A 129 -14.15 -14.04 15.61
N ALA A 130 -12.87 -14.01 16.00
CA ALA A 130 -11.84 -14.85 15.40
C ALA A 130 -12.11 -16.35 15.62
N GLN A 131 -12.35 -16.75 16.87
CA GLN A 131 -12.58 -18.15 17.26
C GLN A 131 -13.83 -18.75 16.60
N LYS A 132 -14.95 -18.02 16.61
CA LYS A 132 -16.25 -18.47 16.06
C LYS A 132 -16.20 -18.70 14.55
N ASN A 133 -15.36 -17.95 13.84
CA ASN A 133 -15.25 -18.00 12.38
C ASN A 133 -14.01 -18.75 11.89
N HIS A 134 -13.19 -19.31 12.79
CA HIS A 134 -11.91 -19.95 12.46
C HIS A 134 -11.02 -19.07 11.57
N LEU A 135 -10.93 -17.80 11.93
CA LEU A 135 -10.37 -16.74 11.10
C LEU A 135 -9.30 -15.97 11.88
N PHE A 136 -8.15 -15.67 11.25
CA PHE A 136 -7.25 -14.69 11.82
C PHE A 136 -7.88 -13.29 11.67
N VAL A 137 -8.02 -12.56 12.77
CA VAL A 137 -8.63 -11.22 12.79
C VAL A 137 -7.56 -10.20 13.14
N VAL A 138 -7.36 -9.22 12.26
CA VAL A 138 -6.52 -8.04 12.50
C VAL A 138 -7.42 -6.84 12.70
N ALA A 139 -7.24 -6.14 13.80
CA ALA A 139 -7.99 -4.93 14.11
C ALA A 139 -7.09 -3.87 14.75
N ASN A 140 -7.56 -2.63 14.76
CA ASN A 140 -6.91 -1.51 15.40
C ASN A 140 -7.80 -0.94 16.52
N MET A 141 -7.21 -0.65 17.67
CA MET A 141 -7.89 -0.13 18.84
C MET A 141 -6.99 0.79 19.68
N PRO A 142 -7.57 1.69 20.49
CA PRO A 142 -6.81 2.50 21.41
C PRO A 142 -6.44 1.66 22.64
N SER A 143 -5.17 1.64 23.03
CA SER A 143 -4.71 0.88 24.19
C SER A 143 -3.99 1.74 25.22
N ARG A 144 -3.89 1.24 26.45
CA ARG A 144 -3.12 1.85 27.53
C ARG A 144 -2.06 0.90 28.05
N GLN A 145 -0.93 1.47 28.48
CA GLN A 145 0.11 0.74 29.21
C GLN A 145 0.56 1.56 30.42
N SER A 146 0.37 1.01 31.62
CA SER A 146 0.86 1.65 32.85
C SER A 146 2.39 1.73 32.85
N CYS A 147 2.92 2.84 33.34
CA CYS A 147 4.36 3.06 33.46
C CYS A 147 4.68 3.75 34.78
N ASN A 148 5.91 3.59 35.26
CA ASN A 148 6.36 4.22 36.49
C ASN A 148 7.46 5.25 36.17
N ARG A 149 7.21 6.53 36.48
CA ARG A 149 8.14 7.64 36.20
C ARG A 149 9.50 7.51 36.89
N THR A 150 9.58 6.76 37.99
CA THR A 150 10.86 6.50 38.68
C THR A 150 11.73 5.50 37.91
N ALA A 151 11.12 4.56 37.20
CA ALA A 151 11.83 3.56 36.39
C ALA A 151 11.98 3.99 34.92
N ASP A 152 11.00 4.74 34.41
CA ASP A 152 10.94 5.23 33.04
C ASP A 152 10.75 6.76 33.03
N PRO A 153 11.83 7.54 32.79
CA PRO A 153 11.76 8.99 32.72
C PRO A 153 10.84 9.54 31.62
N ARG A 154 10.53 8.74 30.58
CA ARG A 154 9.66 9.13 29.47
C ARG A 154 8.17 8.90 29.78
N CYS A 155 7.86 8.21 30.88
CA CYS A 155 6.49 7.92 31.28
C CYS A 155 5.67 9.21 31.45
N PRO A 156 4.50 9.34 30.79
CA PRO A 156 3.65 10.52 30.89
C PRO A 156 3.26 10.87 32.33
N ALA A 157 2.93 12.15 32.56
CA ALA A 157 2.65 12.66 33.90
C ALA A 157 1.49 11.95 34.63
N ASN A 158 0.55 11.37 33.87
CA ASN A 158 -0.57 10.60 34.38
C ASN A 158 -0.25 9.09 34.60
N GLY A 159 1.02 8.68 34.50
CA GLY A 159 1.47 7.33 34.87
C GLY A 159 1.09 6.22 33.87
N GLN A 160 0.70 6.59 32.65
CA GLN A 160 0.38 5.62 31.60
C GLN A 160 0.69 6.20 30.23
N TYR A 161 1.10 5.32 29.32
CA TYR A 161 1.07 5.56 27.89
C TYR A 161 -0.31 5.26 27.31
N GLN A 162 -0.63 5.90 26.19
CA GLN A 162 -1.80 5.62 25.36
C GLN A 162 -1.35 5.42 23.93
N PHE A 163 -1.74 4.34 23.27
CA PHE A 163 -1.22 3.98 21.95
C PHE A 163 -2.33 3.69 20.94
N ASN A 164 -2.12 4.12 19.69
CA ASN A 164 -2.77 3.54 18.54
C ASN A 164 -2.21 2.12 18.35
N THR A 165 -3.06 1.10 18.42
CA THR A 165 -2.60 -0.29 18.60
C THR A 165 -3.27 -1.24 17.62
N ASN A 166 -2.47 -1.90 16.78
CA ASN A 166 -2.93 -3.08 16.06
C ASN A 166 -2.86 -4.30 16.98
N VAL A 167 -3.91 -5.12 16.94
CA VAL A 167 -3.99 -6.42 17.62
C VAL A 167 -4.38 -7.48 16.61
N VAL A 168 -3.72 -8.64 16.70
CA VAL A 168 -3.99 -9.78 15.84
C VAL A 168 -4.40 -10.97 16.69
N PHE A 169 -5.53 -11.58 16.32
CA PHE A 169 -6.05 -12.80 16.90
C PHE A 169 -5.86 -13.96 15.94
N SER A 170 -5.40 -15.10 16.45
CA SER A 170 -5.43 -16.38 15.73
C SER A 170 -6.87 -16.88 15.54
N ASP A 171 -7.03 -17.91 14.71
CA ASP A 171 -8.26 -18.66 14.51
C ASP A 171 -8.82 -19.35 15.78
N GLN A 172 -8.05 -19.38 16.87
CA GLN A 172 -8.47 -19.85 18.19
C GLN A 172 -8.80 -18.71 19.17
N GLY A 173 -8.77 -17.46 18.68
CA GLY A 173 -9.00 -16.26 19.49
C GLY A 173 -7.83 -15.86 20.38
N VAL A 174 -6.66 -16.49 20.26
CA VAL A 174 -5.45 -16.11 21.02
C VAL A 174 -4.83 -14.85 20.41
N ILE A 175 -4.44 -13.88 21.23
CA ILE A 175 -3.68 -12.69 20.79
C ILE A 175 -2.28 -13.15 20.37
N VAL A 176 -1.91 -12.94 19.11
CA VAL A 176 -0.62 -13.37 18.52
C VAL A 176 0.27 -12.22 18.08
N ALA A 177 -0.25 -10.99 18.03
CA ALA A 177 0.54 -9.79 17.85
C ALA A 177 -0.14 -8.58 18.49
N ARG A 178 0.70 -7.65 18.97
CA ARG A 178 0.35 -6.30 19.40
C ARG A 178 1.40 -5.36 18.85
N TYR A 179 1.00 -4.33 18.12
CA TYR A 179 1.90 -3.31 17.56
C TYR A 179 1.38 -1.92 17.91
N HIS A 180 2.23 -1.09 18.52
CA HIS A 180 1.96 0.32 18.73
C HIS A 180 2.49 1.16 17.56
N LYS A 181 1.62 1.99 16.98
CA LYS A 181 1.98 2.85 15.83
C LYS A 181 3.16 3.75 16.17
N GLN A 182 4.22 3.67 15.36
CA GLN A 182 5.43 4.46 15.54
C GLN A 182 5.27 5.91 15.05
N ASN A 183 4.74 6.08 13.84
CA ASN A 183 4.72 7.36 13.14
C ASN A 183 3.30 7.95 13.20
N LEU A 184 3.03 8.78 14.21
CA LEU A 184 1.71 9.37 14.43
C LEU A 184 1.37 10.46 13.40
N TYR A 185 0.09 10.58 13.05
CA TYR A 185 -0.45 11.57 12.10
C TYR A 185 -1.59 12.38 12.73
N PHE A 186 -1.27 13.51 13.38
CA PHE A 186 -2.23 14.36 14.12
C PHE A 186 -3.00 13.66 15.26
N GLU A 187 -2.42 12.61 15.82
CA GLU A 187 -3.05 11.78 16.85
C GLU A 187 -2.76 12.28 18.28
N ALA A 188 -3.30 13.44 18.65
CA ALA A 188 -3.05 14.07 19.95
C ALA A 188 -3.50 13.25 21.18
N ALA A 189 -4.24 12.17 20.96
CA ALA A 189 -4.64 11.22 22.00
C ALA A 189 -3.54 10.21 22.35
N PHE A 190 -2.61 9.94 21.44
CA PHE A 190 -1.65 8.85 21.53
C PHE A 190 -0.22 9.34 21.71
N ASP A 191 0.57 8.51 22.38
CA ASP A 191 2.01 8.61 22.50
C ASP A 191 2.65 7.76 21.39
N ALA A 192 3.81 8.17 20.87
CA ALA A 192 4.64 7.26 20.08
C ALA A 192 5.39 6.32 21.03
N PRO A 193 5.56 5.02 20.70
CA PRO A 193 6.33 4.12 21.53
C PRO A 193 7.77 4.63 21.67
N PRO A 194 8.39 4.50 22.86
CA PRO A 194 9.72 5.07 23.09
C PRO A 194 10.85 4.38 22.29
N GLU A 195 10.60 3.17 21.81
CA GLU A 195 11.44 2.38 20.93
C GLU A 195 10.55 1.76 19.84
N CYS A 196 11.07 1.67 18.62
CA CYS A 196 10.30 1.12 17.52
C CYS A 196 10.08 -0.39 17.68
N GLU A 197 8.82 -0.80 17.52
CA GLU A 197 8.42 -2.20 17.63
C GLU A 197 8.41 -2.88 16.25
N TYR A 198 9.24 -3.90 16.07
CA TYR A 198 9.29 -4.70 14.83
C TYR A 198 8.43 -5.96 14.97
N VAL A 199 7.11 -5.80 14.81
CA VAL A 199 6.15 -6.85 15.16
C VAL A 199 5.87 -7.78 13.98
N THR A 200 5.96 -9.08 14.26
CA THR A 200 5.56 -10.14 13.32
C THR A 200 4.73 -11.22 14.02
N PHE A 201 3.93 -11.95 13.26
CA PHE A 201 3.25 -13.16 13.70
C PHE A 201 3.31 -14.23 12.62
N THR A 202 3.19 -15.51 13.01
CA THR A 202 3.24 -16.63 12.07
C THR A 202 1.87 -17.27 11.93
N THR A 203 1.52 -17.65 10.72
CA THR A 203 0.29 -18.36 10.37
C THR A 203 0.60 -19.75 9.83
N PRO A 204 -0.30 -20.73 10.02
CA PRO A 204 -0.10 -22.08 9.45
C PRO A 204 -0.28 -22.12 7.93
N PHE A 205 -0.92 -21.12 7.32
CA PHE A 205 -1.27 -21.12 5.89
C PHE A 205 -0.38 -20.26 5.01
N ALA A 206 0.35 -19.29 5.58
CA ALA A 206 1.12 -18.35 4.80
C ALA A 206 2.44 -17.91 5.47
N GLY A 207 2.84 -18.50 6.58
CA GLY A 207 4.10 -18.14 7.23
C GLY A 207 4.02 -16.79 7.93
N ARG A 208 5.10 -16.02 7.88
CA ARG A 208 5.28 -14.81 8.69
C ARG A 208 4.64 -13.58 8.03
N PHE A 209 3.85 -12.87 8.82
CA PHE A 209 3.31 -11.55 8.51
C PHE A 209 3.98 -10.49 9.39
N GLY A 210 4.21 -9.32 8.82
CA GLY A 210 4.54 -8.11 9.57
C GLY A 210 3.31 -7.23 9.76
N VAL A 211 3.40 -6.33 10.74
CA VAL A 211 2.32 -5.42 11.12
C VAL A 211 2.88 -3.99 11.17
N PHE A 212 2.21 -3.06 10.50
CA PHE A 212 2.40 -1.61 10.70
C PHE A 212 1.13 -0.86 10.31
N THR A 213 1.03 0.43 10.65
CA THR A 213 -0.23 1.19 10.55
C THR A 213 -0.05 2.46 9.75
N CYS A 214 -0.88 2.64 8.71
CA CYS A 214 -1.08 3.93 8.05
C CYS A 214 0.22 4.67 7.72
N PHE A 215 0.42 5.85 8.31
CA PHE A 215 1.54 6.75 8.06
C PHE A 215 2.93 6.10 8.19
N ASP A 216 3.07 5.00 8.94
CA ASP A 216 4.29 4.19 9.00
C ASP A 216 4.85 3.80 7.62
N ILE A 217 3.99 3.63 6.61
CA ILE A 217 4.39 3.23 5.25
C ILE A 217 5.36 4.23 4.58
N LEU A 218 5.37 5.50 5.02
CA LEU A 218 6.23 6.55 4.49
C LEU A 218 7.60 6.63 5.16
N PHE A 219 7.85 5.82 6.20
CA PHE A 219 9.07 5.86 7.01
C PHE A 219 9.87 4.57 6.90
N ARG A 220 11.14 4.64 7.29
CA ARG A 220 12.02 3.47 7.33
C ARG A 220 11.52 2.46 8.37
N ASP A 221 11.25 2.95 9.58
CA ASP A 221 10.89 2.10 10.70
C ASP A 221 9.39 2.24 11.05
N PRO A 222 8.66 1.12 11.18
CA PRO A 222 9.13 -0.28 11.02
C PRO A 222 9.11 -0.79 9.55
N ALA A 223 8.48 -0.06 8.62
CA ALA A 223 8.02 -0.60 7.35
C ALA A 223 9.13 -1.19 6.47
N VAL A 224 10.20 -0.43 6.20
CA VAL A 224 11.33 -0.88 5.38
C VAL A 224 12.14 -1.95 6.10
N THR A 225 12.38 -1.80 7.40
CA THR A 225 13.18 -2.73 8.21
C THR A 225 12.53 -4.12 8.28
N LEU A 226 11.20 -4.20 8.47
CA LEU A 226 10.46 -5.47 8.42
C LEU A 226 10.68 -6.21 7.09
N ILE A 227 10.70 -5.49 5.98
CA ILE A 227 10.73 -6.10 4.65
C ILE A 227 12.16 -6.41 4.21
N LYS A 228 13.04 -5.41 4.24
CA LYS A 228 14.38 -5.47 3.70
C LYS A 228 15.32 -6.23 4.62
N ASP A 229 15.26 -5.94 5.92
CA ASP A 229 16.24 -6.43 6.89
C ASP A 229 15.75 -7.72 7.57
N MET A 230 14.44 -7.84 7.81
CA MET A 230 13.84 -9.03 8.43
C MET A 230 13.19 -10.00 7.43
N GLY A 231 13.19 -9.67 6.15
CA GLY A 231 12.74 -10.59 5.08
C GLY A 231 11.24 -10.88 5.07
N VAL A 232 10.41 -10.06 5.74
CA VAL A 232 8.94 -10.21 5.70
C VAL A 232 8.42 -9.94 4.29
N ARG A 233 7.48 -10.75 3.82
CA ARG A 233 6.91 -10.63 2.46
C ARG A 233 5.40 -10.46 2.43
N GLN A 234 4.76 -10.40 3.59
CA GLN A 234 3.32 -10.21 3.73
C GLN A 234 3.07 -9.27 4.89
N ILE A 235 2.27 -8.23 4.68
CA ILE A 235 1.98 -7.21 5.66
C ILE A 235 0.47 -7.06 5.81
N VAL A 236 0.00 -7.01 7.05
CA VAL A 236 -1.35 -6.54 7.38
C VAL A 236 -1.27 -5.06 7.73
N TYR A 237 -2.13 -4.26 7.10
CA TYR A 237 -2.02 -2.79 7.11
C TYR A 237 -3.38 -2.15 7.37
N PRO A 238 -3.80 -2.05 8.64
CA PRO A 238 -4.87 -1.15 9.04
C PRO A 238 -4.49 0.31 8.73
N THR A 239 -5.41 1.08 8.14
CA THR A 239 -5.15 2.48 7.83
C THR A 239 -6.42 3.35 7.88
N ALA A 240 -6.26 4.63 8.19
CA ALA A 240 -7.26 5.68 8.03
C ALA A 240 -6.70 6.78 7.10
N TRP A 241 -6.44 6.40 5.84
CA TRP A 241 -5.65 7.19 4.89
C TRP A 241 -6.49 8.25 4.17
N MET A 242 -6.15 9.52 4.36
CA MET A 242 -6.70 10.63 3.57
C MET A 242 -6.00 10.70 2.21
N ASN A 243 -6.77 10.57 1.12
CA ASN A 243 -6.23 10.68 -0.22
C ASN A 243 -5.66 12.07 -0.46
N GLN A 244 -4.48 12.12 -1.09
CA GLN A 244 -3.84 13.36 -1.51
C GLN A 244 -3.31 13.16 -2.92
N LEU A 245 -4.08 13.60 -3.91
CA LEU A 245 -3.69 13.47 -5.31
C LEU A 245 -2.69 14.58 -5.69
N PRO A 246 -1.84 14.34 -6.70
CA PRO A 246 -1.78 13.16 -7.56
C PRO A 246 -0.80 12.08 -7.07
N LEU A 247 -0.12 12.22 -5.93
CA LEU A 247 1.01 11.33 -5.59
C LEU A 247 0.75 10.32 -4.47
N LEU A 248 -0.20 10.62 -3.58
CA LEU A 248 -0.40 9.89 -2.31
C LEU A 248 -1.88 9.54 -2.09
N ALA A 249 -2.60 9.15 -3.15
CA ALA A 249 -3.86 8.44 -2.95
C ALA A 249 -3.59 7.04 -2.37
N ALA A 250 -4.48 6.54 -1.51
CA ALA A 250 -4.34 5.30 -0.76
C ALA A 250 -4.02 4.13 -1.69
N VAL A 251 -4.94 3.80 -2.62
CA VAL A 251 -4.79 2.67 -3.54
C VAL A 251 -3.58 2.81 -4.47
N GLN A 252 -3.20 4.05 -4.80
CA GLN A 252 -2.06 4.36 -5.65
C GLN A 252 -0.74 4.05 -4.93
N PHE A 253 -0.50 4.72 -3.80
CA PHE A 253 0.78 4.60 -3.10
C PHE A 253 0.96 3.21 -2.48
N GLN A 254 -0.10 2.61 -1.95
CA GLN A 254 -0.06 1.26 -1.37
C GLN A 254 0.25 0.19 -2.44
N ARG A 255 -0.25 0.36 -3.67
CA ARG A 255 0.12 -0.49 -4.81
C ARG A 255 1.59 -0.33 -5.18
N SER A 256 2.07 0.91 -5.27
CA SER A 256 3.47 1.23 -5.55
C SER A 256 4.41 0.65 -4.50
N PHE A 257 4.02 0.73 -3.23
CA PHE A 257 4.76 0.15 -2.12
C PHE A 257 4.85 -1.37 -2.26
N SER A 258 3.72 -2.06 -2.48
CA SER A 258 3.69 -3.51 -2.70
C SER A 258 4.51 -3.95 -3.92
N TYR A 259 4.44 -3.21 -5.02
CA TYR A 259 5.25 -3.47 -6.23
C TYR A 259 6.74 -3.32 -5.94
N ALA A 260 7.14 -2.17 -5.42
CA ALA A 260 8.55 -1.83 -5.22
C ALA A 260 9.22 -2.77 -4.22
N THR A 261 8.53 -3.09 -3.14
CA THR A 261 9.09 -3.91 -2.05
C THR A 261 8.92 -5.41 -2.29
N GLY A 262 8.07 -5.81 -3.24
CA GLY A 262 7.88 -7.21 -3.57
C GLY A 262 7.11 -7.99 -2.50
N ILE A 263 6.14 -7.36 -1.85
CA ILE A 263 5.31 -7.95 -0.79
C ILE A 263 3.85 -8.09 -1.20
N THR A 264 3.13 -8.94 -0.47
CA THR A 264 1.67 -8.84 -0.34
C THR A 264 1.33 -7.82 0.75
N LEU A 265 0.46 -6.86 0.45
CA LEU A 265 -0.04 -5.85 1.38
C LEU A 265 -1.57 -5.96 1.48
N LEU A 266 -2.07 -6.26 2.68
CA LEU A 266 -3.50 -6.33 2.98
C LEU A 266 -3.92 -5.01 3.62
N ALA A 267 -4.36 -4.05 2.80
CA ALA A 267 -4.69 -2.71 3.24
C ALA A 267 -6.20 -2.54 3.46
N ALA A 268 -6.60 -2.28 4.71
CA ALA A 268 -7.97 -1.99 5.08
C ALA A 268 -8.08 -0.54 5.51
N ASN A 269 -8.82 0.27 4.75
CA ASN A 269 -9.03 1.68 5.02
C ASN A 269 -10.42 1.94 5.60
N ILE A 270 -10.62 3.05 6.30
CA ILE A 270 -11.97 3.50 6.62
C ILE A 270 -12.66 4.06 5.37
N ARG A 271 -14.00 4.11 5.41
CA ARG A 271 -14.83 4.97 4.57
C ARG A 271 -15.41 6.06 5.46
N ALA A 272 -15.03 7.31 5.20
CA ALA A 272 -15.59 8.48 5.84
C ALA A 272 -15.78 9.57 4.78
N ALA A 273 -16.98 9.61 4.18
CA ALA A 273 -17.28 10.46 3.03
C ALA A 273 -17.05 11.96 3.31
N GLU A 274 -17.40 12.43 4.50
CA GLU A 274 -17.18 13.82 4.93
C GLU A 274 -15.71 14.24 4.99
N TYR A 275 -14.77 13.29 5.02
CA TYR A 275 -13.32 13.53 5.02
C TYR A 275 -12.64 13.08 3.73
N GLY A 276 -13.40 12.65 2.71
CA GLY A 276 -12.85 12.13 1.45
C GLY A 276 -12.06 10.83 1.61
N ILE A 277 -12.25 10.09 2.71
CA ILE A 277 -11.48 8.88 3.00
C ILE A 277 -12.16 7.65 2.37
N THR A 278 -11.43 6.96 1.51
CA THR A 278 -11.75 5.68 0.86
C THR A 278 -10.47 5.16 0.21
N GLY A 279 -10.39 3.86 -0.07
CA GLY A 279 -9.28 3.26 -0.78
C GLY A 279 -8.70 2.11 0.01
N SER A 280 -9.24 0.91 -0.22
CA SER A 280 -8.78 -0.34 0.38
C SER A 280 -8.36 -1.31 -0.71
N GLY A 281 -7.48 -2.26 -0.38
CA GLY A 281 -7.05 -3.24 -1.37
C GLY A 281 -6.23 -4.40 -0.85
N ILE A 282 -6.20 -5.43 -1.67
CA ILE A 282 -5.30 -6.58 -1.56
C ILE A 282 -4.30 -6.43 -2.69
N PHE A 283 -3.06 -6.07 -2.33
CA PHE A 283 -1.99 -5.82 -3.28
C PHE A 283 -0.96 -6.95 -3.21
N THR A 284 -0.62 -7.50 -4.36
CA THR A 284 0.55 -8.36 -4.55
C THR A 284 1.54 -7.62 -5.44
N PRO A 285 2.79 -8.10 -5.60
CA PRO A 285 3.76 -7.40 -6.44
C PRO A 285 3.27 -7.24 -7.89
N TRP A 286 2.44 -8.14 -8.40
CA TRP A 286 2.02 -8.21 -9.80
C TRP A 286 0.54 -7.86 -10.04
N ASP A 287 -0.31 -7.93 -9.02
CA ASP A 287 -1.76 -7.84 -9.17
C ASP A 287 -2.40 -7.16 -7.96
N SER A 288 -3.56 -6.53 -8.15
CA SER A 288 -4.33 -5.89 -7.09
C SER A 288 -5.83 -6.10 -7.24
N LEU A 289 -6.52 -6.22 -6.11
CA LEU A 289 -7.97 -6.06 -6.01
C LEU A 289 -8.23 -4.85 -5.12
N ILE A 290 -8.93 -3.84 -5.64
CA ILE A 290 -9.15 -2.59 -4.92
C ILE A 290 -10.62 -2.21 -4.83
N HIS A 291 -10.90 -1.35 -3.86
CA HIS A 291 -12.12 -0.56 -3.79
C HIS A 291 -11.75 0.90 -3.54
N HIS A 292 -12.37 1.80 -4.30
CA HIS A 292 -12.31 3.24 -4.13
C HIS A 292 -13.66 3.80 -4.55
N ASP A 293 -14.35 4.50 -3.65
CA ASP A 293 -15.65 5.09 -3.95
C ASP A 293 -15.78 6.47 -3.31
N THR A 294 -15.55 7.51 -4.10
CA THR A 294 -15.73 8.90 -3.66
C THR A 294 -17.19 9.33 -3.60
N LYS A 295 -18.12 8.60 -4.23
CA LYS A 295 -19.53 9.01 -4.35
C LYS A 295 -20.44 8.34 -3.31
N GLY A 296 -20.26 7.05 -3.06
CA GLY A 296 -21.04 6.30 -2.08
C GLY A 296 -20.53 6.47 -0.65
N ASN A 297 -21.24 5.92 0.34
CA ASN A 297 -20.81 5.93 1.75
C ASN A 297 -21.06 4.58 2.41
N SER A 298 -20.87 3.50 1.66
CA SER A 298 -21.00 2.12 2.15
C SER A 298 -19.62 1.51 2.40
N GLY A 299 -19.52 0.59 3.36
CA GLY A 299 -18.34 -0.25 3.48
C GLY A 299 -18.27 -1.30 2.37
N LYS A 300 -17.10 -1.89 2.18
CA LYS A 300 -16.86 -2.90 1.14
C LYS A 300 -15.93 -4.01 1.63
N LEU A 301 -16.42 -5.24 1.58
CA LEU A 301 -15.60 -6.43 1.76
C LEU A 301 -14.94 -6.82 0.44
N LEU A 302 -13.62 -7.00 0.49
CA LEU A 302 -12.81 -7.55 -0.60
C LEU A 302 -12.24 -8.88 -0.15
N VAL A 303 -12.41 -9.94 -0.96
CA VAL A 303 -11.89 -11.28 -0.68
C VAL A 303 -11.14 -11.77 -1.90
N ARG A 304 -9.91 -12.27 -1.71
CA ARG A 304 -9.07 -12.75 -2.81
C ARG A 304 -8.13 -13.86 -2.39
N ARG A 305 -7.99 -14.87 -3.26
CA ARG A 305 -6.90 -15.85 -3.18
C ARG A 305 -5.59 -15.18 -3.64
N VAL A 306 -4.57 -15.24 -2.80
CA VAL A 306 -3.26 -14.62 -3.01
C VAL A 306 -2.13 -15.65 -2.81
N PRO A 307 -0.99 -15.50 -3.51
CA PRO A 307 0.15 -16.39 -3.34
C PRO A 307 0.83 -16.17 -1.97
N VAL A 308 1.36 -17.24 -1.39
CA VAL A 308 2.25 -17.16 -0.24
C VAL A 308 3.65 -16.79 -0.74
N LEU A 309 4.19 -15.69 -0.20
CA LEU A 309 5.51 -15.18 -0.58
C LEU A 309 6.60 -15.46 0.45
N ASP A 310 6.26 -16.11 1.57
CA ASP A 310 7.22 -16.45 2.62
C ASP A 310 8.25 -17.49 2.12
N PRO A 311 9.57 -17.22 2.24
CA PRO A 311 10.63 -18.12 1.83
C PRO A 311 10.49 -19.56 2.36
N SER A 312 9.98 -19.73 3.58
CA SER A 312 9.80 -21.05 4.21
C SER A 312 8.74 -21.92 3.51
N PHE A 313 7.83 -21.32 2.75
CA PHE A 313 6.78 -22.03 1.99
C PHE A 313 7.14 -22.27 0.52
N ILE A 314 8.04 -21.45 -0.04
CA ILE A 314 8.40 -21.52 -1.47
C ILE A 314 9.68 -22.33 -1.75
N GLY A 315 10.43 -22.74 -0.73
CA GLY A 315 11.57 -23.69 -0.81
C GLY A 315 12.61 -23.29 -1.86
N ASP A 316 12.98 -24.25 -2.73
CA ASP A 316 13.97 -24.07 -3.82
C ASP A 316 13.62 -22.97 -4.83
N ARG A 317 12.40 -22.42 -4.81
CA ARG A 317 11.96 -21.32 -5.68
C ARG A 317 12.22 -19.93 -5.08
N ALA A 318 12.92 -19.84 -3.94
CA ALA A 318 13.35 -18.57 -3.35
C ALA A 318 14.17 -17.69 -4.32
N ASP A 319 14.81 -18.28 -5.33
CA ASP A 319 15.53 -17.54 -6.37
C ASP A 319 14.60 -16.84 -7.38
N LYS A 320 13.29 -17.12 -7.37
CA LYS A 320 12.27 -16.39 -8.13
C LYS A 320 11.56 -15.32 -7.31
N ALA A 321 11.91 -15.16 -6.03
CA ALA A 321 11.30 -14.15 -5.17
C ALA A 321 11.65 -12.73 -5.65
N PRO A 322 10.72 -11.76 -5.50
CA PRO A 322 11.03 -10.35 -5.68
C PRO A 322 12.19 -9.92 -4.80
N VAL A 323 13.12 -9.13 -5.35
CA VAL A 323 14.11 -8.43 -4.54
C VAL A 323 13.56 -7.04 -4.23
N PRO A 324 13.37 -6.66 -2.95
CA PRO A 324 12.87 -5.35 -2.58
C PRO A 324 13.68 -4.22 -3.24
N PHE A 325 12.99 -3.26 -3.83
CA PHE A 325 13.49 -2.06 -4.50
C PHE A 325 14.34 -2.30 -5.76
N SER A 326 14.38 -3.52 -6.29
CA SER A 326 15.22 -3.84 -7.46
C SER A 326 14.56 -3.58 -8.81
N GLY A 327 13.22 -3.66 -8.87
CA GLY A 327 12.46 -3.73 -10.13
C GLY A 327 12.42 -5.13 -10.78
N TYR A 328 13.09 -6.15 -10.21
CA TYR A 328 13.21 -7.49 -10.81
C TYR A 328 13.11 -8.65 -9.78
N PRO A 329 12.77 -9.88 -10.23
CA PRO A 329 13.00 -11.10 -9.46
C PRO A 329 14.50 -11.42 -9.31
N LYS A 330 14.87 -12.13 -8.24
CA LYS A 330 16.27 -12.47 -7.90
C LYS A 330 17.02 -13.25 -8.99
N GLU A 331 16.32 -14.06 -9.79
CA GLU A 331 16.85 -14.81 -10.94
C GLU A 331 17.49 -13.89 -11.99
N LYS A 332 16.91 -12.71 -12.23
CA LYS A 332 17.42 -11.71 -13.19
C LYS A 332 18.59 -10.88 -12.67
N LEU A 333 18.87 -10.89 -11.36
CA LEU A 333 20.06 -10.24 -10.80
C LEU A 333 21.33 -11.10 -10.92
N ARG A 334 21.19 -12.42 -11.11
CA ARG A 334 22.32 -13.36 -11.17
C ARG A 334 22.86 -13.58 -12.58
N SER A 335 22.10 -13.26 -13.62
CA SER A 335 22.66 -13.15 -14.96
C SER A 335 23.55 -11.90 -14.99
N GLU A 336 24.88 -12.09 -14.98
CA GLU A 336 25.88 -11.02 -15.19
C GLU A 336 25.84 -10.42 -16.61
N GLU A 337 24.87 -10.82 -17.44
CA GLU A 337 24.54 -10.04 -18.61
C GLU A 337 23.54 -8.97 -18.19
N PRO A 338 23.87 -7.66 -18.32
CA PRO A 338 22.80 -6.68 -18.41
C PRO A 338 21.97 -7.19 -19.57
N GLU A 339 20.76 -7.67 -19.29
CA GLU A 339 19.80 -7.92 -20.35
C GLU A 339 19.77 -6.57 -21.08
N LYS A 340 20.39 -6.51 -22.27
CA LYS A 340 19.97 -5.61 -23.32
C LYS A 340 18.57 -6.09 -23.66
N MET A 341 17.65 -5.95 -22.71
CA MET A 341 16.23 -6.09 -22.92
C MET A 341 15.92 -4.86 -23.72
N HIS A 342 16.18 -5.03 -25.01
CA HIS A 342 15.36 -4.50 -26.04
C HIS A 342 13.92 -4.38 -25.48
N VAL A 343 13.51 -3.15 -25.13
CA VAL A 343 12.45 -2.57 -25.96
C VAL A 343 12.94 -2.94 -27.33
N ARG A 344 12.31 -3.97 -27.92
CA ARG A 344 12.41 -4.34 -29.32
C ARG A 344 13.41 -3.41 -29.99
N PRO A 345 14.66 -3.85 -30.33
CA PRO A 345 15.72 -2.93 -30.72
C PRO A 345 15.09 -1.87 -31.60
N THR A 346 15.49 -0.61 -31.52
CA THR A 346 14.99 0.50 -32.35
C THR A 346 14.56 0.10 -33.78
N SER A 347 15.10 -1.00 -34.33
CA SER A 347 14.65 -1.82 -35.48
C SER A 347 13.43 -2.79 -35.38
N SER A 348 12.55 -2.79 -34.37
CA SER A 348 11.31 -3.61 -34.38
C SER A 348 10.04 -2.82 -34.01
N PHE A 349 10.21 -1.50 -33.97
CA PHE A 349 9.25 -0.62 -34.60
C PHE A 349 9.43 -0.80 -36.11
N ASP A 350 8.33 -1.06 -36.82
CA ASP A 350 8.36 -1.35 -38.26
C ASP A 350 9.10 -0.22 -39.00
N PRO A 351 10.22 -0.48 -39.70
CA PRO A 351 10.96 0.56 -40.41
C PRO A 351 10.19 1.13 -41.62
N ASP A 352 9.09 0.48 -42.00
CA ASP A 352 8.32 0.81 -43.21
C ASP A 352 7.27 1.91 -42.99
N ASP A 353 7.11 2.42 -41.77
CA ASP A 353 6.17 3.53 -41.48
C ASP A 353 6.82 4.94 -41.56
N GLY A 354 8.05 5.03 -42.07
CA GLY A 354 8.68 6.32 -42.41
C GLY A 354 9.00 7.25 -41.22
N VAL A 355 8.86 6.81 -39.97
CA VAL A 355 9.12 7.60 -38.76
C VAL A 355 10.61 7.57 -38.38
N LYS A 356 11.24 8.75 -38.31
CA LYS A 356 12.65 8.91 -37.88
C LYS A 356 12.76 8.95 -36.35
N TYR A 357 13.38 7.94 -35.76
CA TYR A 357 13.76 7.89 -34.34
C TYR A 357 15.12 8.58 -34.11
N CYS A 358 15.25 9.41 -33.07
CA CYS A 358 16.56 9.91 -32.62
C CYS A 358 17.29 8.82 -31.82
N GLN A 359 18.55 8.56 -32.15
CA GLN A 359 19.37 7.57 -31.42
C GLN A 359 20.29 8.22 -30.38
N LYS A 360 20.39 9.56 -30.36
CA LYS A 360 21.24 10.33 -29.44
C LYS A 360 20.55 11.60 -28.95
N ASP A 361 20.84 11.99 -27.70
CA ASP A 361 20.33 13.24 -27.09
C ASP A 361 20.61 14.49 -27.95
N SER A 362 21.74 14.51 -28.67
CA SER A 362 22.12 15.59 -29.57
C SER A 362 21.28 15.70 -30.85
N GLU A 363 20.62 14.62 -31.28
CA GLU A 363 19.81 14.58 -32.51
C GLU A 363 18.39 15.11 -32.27
N CYS A 364 17.88 14.98 -31.04
CA CYS A 364 16.56 15.46 -30.63
C CYS A 364 16.58 16.84 -29.93
N ALA A 365 17.76 17.36 -29.60
CA ALA A 365 17.91 18.70 -29.02
C ALA A 365 17.67 19.85 -30.01
N GLN A 366 17.51 19.57 -31.31
CA GLN A 366 17.18 20.59 -32.31
C GLN A 366 15.68 20.86 -32.33
N GLY A 367 15.26 21.77 -31.44
CA GLY A 367 13.95 22.42 -31.50
C GLY A 367 12.93 21.82 -30.54
N VAL A 368 13.01 22.16 -29.26
CA VAL A 368 12.15 23.15 -28.59
C VAL A 368 12.59 23.22 -27.13
N THR A 369 13.21 24.34 -26.74
CA THR A 369 13.40 24.66 -25.31
C THR A 369 12.05 25.08 -24.73
N SER A 370 11.27 24.12 -24.22
CA SER A 370 10.08 24.45 -23.43
C SER A 370 10.52 25.13 -22.14
N ALA A 371 9.97 26.31 -21.86
CA ALA A 371 10.24 27.04 -20.62
C ALA A 371 9.77 26.21 -19.41
N THR A 372 10.64 26.12 -18.40
CA THR A 372 10.30 25.52 -17.11
C THR A 372 9.42 26.47 -16.30
N PHE A 373 8.58 25.93 -15.44
CA PHE A 373 7.76 26.69 -14.50
C PHE A 373 7.69 25.98 -13.14
N THR A 374 7.26 26.71 -12.11
CA THR A 374 7.05 26.14 -10.77
C THR A 374 5.55 25.98 -10.51
N SER A 375 5.16 24.88 -9.88
CA SER A 375 3.82 24.67 -9.35
C SER A 375 3.87 23.86 -8.06
N ILE A 376 2.83 24.00 -7.24
CA ILE A 376 2.70 23.28 -5.98
C ILE A 376 2.02 21.95 -6.25
N MET A 377 2.64 20.86 -5.80
CA MET A 377 2.05 19.53 -5.80
C MET A 377 2.33 18.89 -4.44
N MET A 378 1.30 18.40 -3.74
CA MET A 378 1.45 17.90 -2.37
C MET A 378 2.13 18.90 -1.42
N TYR A 379 1.79 20.19 -1.54
CA TYR A 379 2.40 21.31 -0.78
C TYR A 379 3.88 21.61 -1.07
N ASP A 380 4.52 20.84 -1.96
CA ASP A 380 5.91 21.03 -2.34
C ASP A 380 6.05 21.80 -3.65
N ASN A 381 7.09 22.63 -3.76
CA ASN A 381 7.38 23.40 -4.98
C ASN A 381 8.12 22.53 -5.99
N PHE A 382 7.39 21.96 -6.94
CA PHE A 382 7.96 21.21 -8.05
C PHE A 382 8.46 22.16 -9.15
N THR A 383 9.57 21.79 -9.79
CA THR A 383 9.97 22.39 -11.07
C THR A 383 9.41 21.53 -12.19
N LEU A 384 8.68 22.11 -13.12
CA LEU A 384 7.98 21.39 -14.19
C LEU A 384 8.30 21.92 -15.58
N VAL A 385 8.10 21.07 -16.57
CA VAL A 385 8.14 21.42 -18.00
C VAL A 385 6.94 20.81 -18.72
N ARG A 386 6.29 21.60 -19.58
CA ARG A 386 5.10 21.18 -20.33
C ARG A 386 5.47 20.16 -21.41
N LEU A 387 4.64 19.13 -21.57
CA LEU A 387 4.71 18.24 -22.73
C LEU A 387 4.12 18.96 -23.96
N GLN A 388 4.91 19.05 -25.02
CA GLN A 388 4.49 19.62 -26.30
C GLN A 388 4.35 18.53 -27.36
N GLY A 389 3.34 18.66 -28.22
CA GLY A 389 3.06 17.69 -29.28
C GLY A 389 2.54 16.34 -28.77
N SER A 390 2.41 15.40 -29.71
CA SER A 390 2.00 14.02 -29.50
C SER A 390 3.15 13.10 -29.09
N GLU A 391 4.40 13.48 -29.36
CA GLU A 391 5.59 12.74 -28.98
C GLU A 391 6.72 13.68 -28.58
N GLY A 392 7.64 13.20 -27.74
CA GLY A 392 8.79 14.00 -27.34
C GLY A 392 9.73 13.31 -26.39
N ASN A 393 10.92 13.89 -26.25
CA ASN A 393 11.94 13.52 -25.30
C ASN A 393 12.35 14.77 -24.52
N ILE A 394 12.07 14.79 -23.21
CA ILE A 394 12.27 15.97 -22.36
C ILE A 394 13.02 15.59 -21.09
N SER A 395 13.78 16.54 -20.56
CA SER A 395 14.59 16.36 -19.35
C SER A 395 14.50 17.60 -18.47
N ILE A 396 14.48 17.39 -17.15
CA ILE A 396 14.41 18.45 -16.15
C ILE A 396 15.15 18.02 -14.88
N CYS A 397 15.81 18.94 -14.18
CA CYS A 397 16.57 18.63 -12.98
C CYS A 397 16.22 19.59 -11.83
N SER A 398 16.30 19.07 -10.59
CA SER A 398 16.31 19.84 -9.36
C SER A 398 17.37 19.29 -8.41
N GLY A 399 18.41 20.10 -8.14
CA GLY A 399 19.59 19.66 -7.40
C GLY A 399 20.26 18.45 -8.05
N SER A 400 20.39 17.36 -7.30
CA SER A 400 21.00 16.09 -7.75
C SER A 400 20.05 15.15 -8.51
N VAL A 401 18.76 15.48 -8.60
CA VAL A 401 17.75 14.63 -9.26
C VAL A 401 17.47 15.20 -10.65
N CYS A 402 17.69 14.39 -11.67
CA CYS A 402 17.33 14.67 -13.06
C CYS A 402 16.33 13.63 -13.55
N CYS A 403 15.22 14.10 -14.09
CA CYS A 403 14.14 13.31 -14.64
C CYS A 403 14.14 13.41 -16.16
N HIS A 404 14.04 12.27 -16.82
CA HIS A 404 14.01 12.13 -18.28
C HIS A 404 12.73 11.40 -18.68
N LEU A 405 12.00 11.94 -19.65
CA LEU A 405 10.76 11.37 -20.15
C LEU A 405 10.81 11.27 -21.67
N LEU A 406 10.68 10.03 -22.16
CA LEU A 406 10.28 9.75 -23.53
C LEU A 406 8.78 9.45 -23.50
N PHE A 407 7.98 10.12 -24.33
CA PHE A 407 6.54 9.90 -24.35
C PHE A 407 5.95 9.89 -25.77
N ARG A 408 4.82 9.21 -25.90
CA ARG A 408 3.90 9.29 -27.03
C ARG A 408 2.47 9.29 -26.49
N ARG A 409 1.62 10.15 -27.02
CA ARG A 409 0.21 10.28 -26.63
C ARG A 409 -0.64 10.61 -27.85
N SER A 410 -1.91 10.28 -27.78
CA SER A 410 -2.88 10.80 -28.74
C SER A 410 -2.93 12.32 -28.63
N ASP A 411 -3.03 13.01 -29.78
CA ASP A 411 -3.15 14.47 -29.79
C ASP A 411 -4.45 14.88 -29.10
N THR A 412 -4.31 15.56 -27.97
CA THR A 412 -5.40 15.94 -27.08
C THR A 412 -5.08 17.28 -26.44
N HIS A 413 -6.13 18.04 -26.14
CA HIS A 413 -6.04 19.36 -25.50
C HIS A 413 -5.69 19.28 -24.00
N GLU A 414 -5.44 18.07 -23.45
CA GLU A 414 -5.08 17.91 -22.03
C GLU A 414 -3.64 18.36 -21.77
N PHE A 415 -3.48 19.23 -20.78
CA PHE A 415 -2.17 19.69 -20.35
C PHE A 415 -1.50 18.63 -19.46
N TYR A 416 -0.35 18.13 -19.91
CA TYR A 416 0.56 17.31 -19.10
C TYR A 416 1.89 18.02 -18.89
N ALA A 417 2.52 17.73 -17.75
CA ALA A 417 3.85 18.21 -17.41
C ALA A 417 4.72 17.10 -16.82
N LEU A 418 6.03 17.19 -17.06
CA LEU A 418 7.04 16.45 -16.32
C LEU A 418 7.55 17.34 -15.19
N GLY A 419 7.41 16.88 -13.95
CA GLY A 419 7.87 17.54 -12.75
C GLY A 419 9.03 16.80 -12.07
N VAL A 420 9.89 17.56 -11.40
CA VAL A 420 10.95 17.08 -10.52
C VAL A 420 10.92 17.81 -9.17
N PHE A 421 11.13 17.05 -8.11
CA PHE A 421 11.33 17.57 -6.76
C PHE A 421 12.49 16.85 -6.07
N ASN A 422 13.24 17.60 -5.28
CA ASN A 422 14.37 17.13 -4.50
C ASN A 422 14.48 18.02 -3.25
N GLY A 423 13.92 17.55 -2.13
CA GLY A 423 13.84 18.37 -0.94
C GLY A 423 13.07 17.75 0.21
N LEU A 424 13.08 18.45 1.34
CA LEU A 424 12.36 18.06 2.55
C LEU A 424 10.90 18.50 2.46
N HIS A 425 9.99 17.54 2.51
CA HIS A 425 8.57 17.78 2.73
C HIS A 425 8.33 18.06 4.21
N VAL A 426 7.52 19.07 4.53
CA VAL A 426 7.32 19.53 5.93
C VAL A 426 5.85 19.71 6.32
N VAL A 427 4.91 19.62 5.37
CA VAL A 427 3.50 19.88 5.62
C VAL A 427 2.81 18.57 5.99
N HIS A 428 2.21 18.48 7.18
CA HIS A 428 1.60 17.22 7.65
C HIS A 428 2.58 16.04 7.85
N GLY A 429 3.88 16.33 7.91
CA GLY A 429 4.93 15.36 8.24
C GLY A 429 6.28 15.88 7.76
N THR A 430 7.37 15.30 8.27
CA THR A 430 8.72 15.67 7.88
C THR A 430 9.42 14.48 7.26
N TYR A 431 9.73 14.57 5.96
CA TYR A 431 10.38 13.49 5.22
C TYR A 431 10.99 13.95 3.89
N TYR A 432 12.17 13.43 3.54
CA TYR A 432 12.91 13.86 2.35
C TYR A 432 12.52 13.11 1.08
N LEU A 433 12.22 13.84 0.01
CA LEU A 433 11.71 13.29 -1.24
C LEU A 433 12.65 13.57 -2.41
N GLU A 434 12.78 12.57 -3.28
CA GLU A 434 13.39 12.67 -4.61
C GLU A 434 12.35 12.14 -5.62
N VAL A 435 11.72 13.00 -6.41
CA VAL A 435 10.53 12.62 -7.20
C VAL A 435 10.67 13.03 -8.65
N CYS A 436 10.35 12.09 -9.55
CA CYS A 436 10.04 12.36 -10.94
C CYS A 436 8.58 12.03 -11.21
N ALA A 437 7.79 12.98 -11.74
CA ALA A 437 6.36 12.78 -11.96
C ALA A 437 5.92 13.30 -13.33
N LEU A 438 5.31 12.44 -14.13
CA LEU A 438 4.47 12.83 -15.26
C LEU A 438 3.04 12.99 -14.74
N VAL A 439 2.47 14.18 -14.88
CA VAL A 439 1.18 14.53 -14.28
C VAL A 439 0.25 15.21 -15.28
N LYS A 440 -1.04 14.87 -15.21
CA LYS A 440 -2.11 15.63 -15.87
C LYS A 440 -2.46 16.84 -15.02
N CYS A 441 -2.48 18.03 -15.63
CA CYS A 441 -2.91 19.26 -14.99
C CYS A 441 -4.43 19.42 -15.10
N THR A 442 -5.09 20.03 -14.11
CA THR A 442 -6.55 20.14 -14.07
C THR A 442 -7.12 21.16 -15.05
N GLY A 443 -6.32 22.16 -15.43
CA GLY A 443 -6.66 23.20 -16.40
C GLY A 443 -5.50 23.52 -17.35
N GLU A 444 -5.59 24.66 -18.03
CA GLU A 444 -4.59 25.10 -19.00
C GLU A 444 -3.45 25.92 -18.37
N HIS A 445 -3.65 26.43 -17.15
CA HIS A 445 -2.70 27.27 -16.43
C HIS A 445 -1.62 26.44 -15.73
N HIS A 446 -0.41 26.98 -15.63
CA HIS A 446 0.73 26.28 -14.99
C HIS A 446 0.47 25.88 -13.52
N SER A 447 -0.25 26.72 -12.76
CA SER A 447 -0.60 26.45 -11.35
C SER A 447 -1.56 25.27 -11.17
N SER A 448 -2.23 24.85 -12.24
CA SER A 448 -3.17 23.72 -12.20
C SER A 448 -2.46 22.35 -12.20
N CYS A 449 -1.14 22.33 -12.48
CA CYS A 449 -0.33 21.12 -12.41
C CYS A 449 0.02 20.81 -10.95
N GLY A 450 -0.55 19.75 -10.40
CA GLY A 450 -0.45 19.39 -8.98
C GLY A 450 -1.77 19.49 -8.22
N GLU A 451 -2.81 20.10 -8.82
CA GLU A 451 -4.18 20.03 -8.29
C GLU A 451 -4.78 18.62 -8.40
N GLU A 452 -5.72 18.31 -7.51
CA GLU A 452 -6.30 16.97 -7.41
C GLU A 452 -7.25 16.66 -8.58
N THR A 453 -7.06 15.50 -9.21
CA THR A 453 -7.98 14.97 -10.22
C THR A 453 -7.93 13.46 -10.32
N GLU A 454 -9.10 12.83 -10.35
CA GLU A 454 -9.23 11.39 -10.62
C GLU A 454 -9.43 11.11 -12.12
N HIS A 455 -9.47 12.14 -12.97
CA HIS A 455 -9.93 12.03 -14.35
C HIS A 455 -8.92 12.56 -15.35
N ALA A 456 -8.63 11.71 -16.32
CA ALA A 456 -7.86 12.00 -17.51
C ALA A 456 -8.46 11.25 -18.71
N ASN A 457 -8.33 11.83 -19.90
CA ASN A 457 -8.81 11.21 -21.14
C ASN A 457 -7.68 10.61 -21.98
N THR A 458 -6.46 11.13 -21.81
CA THR A 458 -5.35 10.86 -22.73
C THR A 458 -4.49 9.70 -22.25
N PRO A 459 -4.48 8.55 -22.93
CA PRO A 459 -3.49 7.51 -22.68
C PRO A 459 -2.12 8.03 -23.10
N VAL A 460 -1.09 7.72 -22.31
CA VAL A 460 0.29 8.13 -22.60
C VAL A 460 1.18 6.90 -22.51
N ASP A 461 1.83 6.58 -23.61
CA ASP A 461 2.95 5.65 -23.64
C ASP A 461 4.19 6.40 -23.17
N PHE A 462 4.96 5.83 -22.25
CA PHE A 462 6.14 6.52 -21.73
C PHE A 462 7.27 5.60 -21.28
N ARG A 463 8.47 6.19 -21.25
CA ARG A 463 9.60 5.75 -20.43
C ARG A 463 10.03 6.92 -19.55
N LEU A 464 9.86 6.76 -18.23
CA LEU A 464 10.27 7.74 -17.23
C LEU A 464 11.52 7.23 -16.52
N THR A 465 12.57 8.05 -16.48
CA THR A 465 13.85 7.73 -15.84
C THR A 465 14.23 8.85 -14.89
N GLY A 466 14.81 8.52 -13.73
CA GLY A 466 15.31 9.49 -12.77
C GLY A 466 16.66 9.10 -12.19
N THR A 467 17.49 10.09 -11.83
CA THR A 467 18.70 9.87 -11.03
C THR A 467 18.40 10.08 -9.55
N PHE A 468 18.61 9.05 -8.73
CA PHE A 468 18.26 9.06 -7.30
C PHE A 468 19.52 8.85 -6.45
N ALA A 469 19.61 9.52 -5.30
CA ALA A 469 20.63 9.20 -4.30
C ALA A 469 20.16 8.06 -3.39
N THR A 470 18.85 7.92 -3.19
CA THR A 470 18.26 6.79 -2.48
C THR A 470 18.15 5.54 -3.36
N ARG A 471 18.12 4.35 -2.73
CA ARG A 471 17.72 3.10 -3.38
C ARG A 471 16.23 2.79 -3.22
N HIS A 472 15.49 3.58 -2.45
CA HIS A 472 14.10 3.33 -2.11
C HIS A 472 13.18 4.14 -3.03
N VAL A 473 12.93 3.60 -4.23
CA VAL A 473 12.07 4.21 -5.25
C VAL A 473 10.79 3.40 -5.42
N PHE A 474 9.65 4.06 -5.34
CA PHE A 474 8.32 3.51 -5.46
C PHE A 474 7.69 3.95 -6.79
N PRO A 475 7.79 3.13 -7.87
CA PRO A 475 7.14 3.44 -9.13
C PRO A 475 5.62 3.29 -9.00
N GLY A 476 4.87 4.24 -9.55
CA GLY A 476 3.41 4.24 -9.53
C GLY A 476 2.82 4.75 -10.82
N ILE A 477 1.71 4.14 -11.25
CA ILE A 477 0.95 4.56 -12.42
C ILE A 477 -0.52 4.57 -12.02
N LEU A 478 -1.14 5.75 -12.16
CA LEU A 478 -2.55 5.98 -11.88
C LEU A 478 -3.23 6.42 -13.18
N GLY A 479 -4.20 5.63 -13.62
CA GLY A 479 -5.10 5.95 -14.70
C GLY A 479 -6.41 6.58 -14.22
N SER A 480 -7.21 7.03 -15.18
CA SER A 480 -8.50 7.67 -14.97
C SER A 480 -9.46 6.79 -14.16
N GLY A 481 -10.24 7.41 -13.28
CA GLY A 481 -11.15 6.72 -12.36
C GLY A 481 -10.45 5.92 -11.29
N MET A 482 -9.24 6.31 -10.89
CA MET A 482 -8.40 5.60 -9.90
C MET A 482 -8.02 4.17 -10.34
N THR A 483 -7.93 3.96 -11.66
CA THR A 483 -7.49 2.69 -12.23
C THR A 483 -5.99 2.52 -12.00
N LEU A 484 -5.59 1.46 -11.30
CA LEU A 484 -4.18 1.16 -11.09
C LEU A 484 -3.58 0.46 -12.30
N ASP A 485 -2.34 0.80 -12.65
CA ASP A 485 -1.57 0.12 -13.71
C ASP A 485 -0.19 -0.28 -13.18
N ILE A 486 0.52 -1.15 -13.92
CA ILE A 486 1.84 -1.66 -13.58
C ILE A 486 2.84 -1.38 -14.71
N PRO A 487 4.10 -1.06 -14.40
CA PRO A 487 5.12 -0.93 -15.44
C PRO A 487 5.29 -2.23 -16.22
N ASP A 488 5.43 -2.13 -17.55
CA ASP A 488 5.85 -3.26 -18.40
C ASP A 488 7.29 -3.69 -18.02
N HIS A 489 8.12 -2.68 -17.74
CA HIS A 489 9.49 -2.83 -17.25
C HIS A 489 9.79 -1.73 -16.23
N SER A 490 10.53 -2.07 -15.18
CA SER A 490 11.15 -1.09 -14.28
C SER A 490 12.41 -1.67 -13.67
N GLY A 491 13.29 -0.80 -13.15
CA GLY A 491 14.48 -1.24 -12.42
C GLY A 491 15.64 -0.26 -12.49
N TRP A 492 16.76 -0.68 -11.92
CA TRP A 492 18.01 0.08 -11.93
C TRP A 492 18.78 -0.13 -13.23
N GLU A 493 19.09 0.97 -13.91
CA GLU A 493 20.15 1.04 -14.93
C GLU A 493 21.52 1.19 -14.26
N SER A 494 22.60 1.17 -15.06
CA SER A 494 23.95 1.42 -14.58
C SER A 494 24.04 2.69 -13.70
N GLY A 495 24.63 2.55 -12.51
CA GLY A 495 24.80 3.65 -11.56
C GLY A 495 23.59 3.88 -10.66
N ASN A 496 23.05 5.10 -10.72
CA ASN A 496 21.99 5.60 -9.83
C ASN A 496 20.71 5.99 -10.59
N ARG A 497 20.54 5.46 -11.81
CA ARG A 497 19.39 5.70 -12.66
C ARG A 497 18.35 4.61 -12.43
N PHE A 498 17.14 5.00 -12.07
CA PHE A 498 15.98 4.11 -12.00
C PHE A 498 15.01 4.49 -13.12
N TYR A 499 14.43 3.50 -13.78
CA TYR A 499 13.45 3.73 -14.84
C TYR A 499 12.18 2.91 -14.65
N MET A 500 11.11 3.38 -15.29
CA MET A 500 9.93 2.58 -15.60
C MET A 500 9.41 2.91 -17.00
N SER A 501 8.77 1.94 -17.65
CA SER A 501 8.10 2.15 -18.94
C SER A 501 6.73 1.49 -18.96
N ARG A 502 5.80 2.12 -19.68
CA ARG A 502 4.44 1.64 -19.89
C ARG A 502 3.94 1.99 -21.28
N THR A 503 3.31 1.02 -21.96
CA THR A 503 2.74 1.19 -23.30
C THR A 503 1.36 0.55 -23.44
N GLY A 504 0.44 1.17 -24.17
CA GLY A 504 -0.91 0.61 -24.36
C GLY A 504 -1.75 0.67 -23.08
N MET A 505 -1.76 1.82 -22.42
CA MET A 505 -2.70 2.08 -21.32
C MET A 505 -4.15 2.02 -21.83
N SER A 506 -5.04 1.42 -21.03
CA SER A 506 -6.47 1.29 -21.36
C SER A 506 -7.30 2.52 -20.96
N THR A 507 -6.77 3.37 -20.10
CA THR A 507 -7.41 4.59 -19.60
C THR A 507 -6.46 5.79 -19.74
N GLY A 508 -7.00 7.01 -19.64
CA GLY A 508 -6.17 8.21 -19.61
C GLY A 508 -5.24 8.24 -18.40
N LEU A 509 -4.03 8.77 -18.56
CA LEU A 509 -3.02 8.83 -17.50
C LEU A 509 -3.32 9.99 -16.54
N VAL A 510 -3.56 9.72 -15.26
CA VAL A 510 -3.62 10.78 -14.24
C VAL A 510 -2.20 11.13 -13.79
N THR A 511 -1.41 10.12 -13.44
CA THR A 511 0.01 10.31 -13.14
C THR A 511 0.84 9.05 -13.32
N ALA A 512 2.10 9.23 -13.71
CA ALA A 512 3.15 8.24 -13.57
C ALA A 512 4.27 8.84 -12.72
N VAL A 513 4.65 8.19 -11.63
CA VAL A 513 5.59 8.71 -10.64
C VAL A 513 6.69 7.71 -10.32
N LEU A 514 7.93 8.19 -10.20
CA LEU A 514 9.01 7.54 -9.48
C LEU A 514 9.18 8.29 -8.15
N TYR A 515 8.60 7.74 -7.09
CA TYR A 515 8.57 8.38 -5.77
C TYR A 515 9.74 7.86 -4.92
N GLY A 516 10.80 8.65 -4.78
CA GLY A 516 11.99 8.29 -4.01
C GLY A 516 11.93 8.81 -2.57
N ARG A 517 12.25 7.94 -1.61
CA ARG A 517 12.39 8.30 -0.19
C ARG A 517 13.83 8.20 0.27
N ASN A 518 14.39 9.32 0.74
CA ASN A 518 15.74 9.36 1.30
C ASN A 518 15.65 9.43 2.83
N TYR A 519 15.47 8.28 3.47
CA TYR A 519 15.22 8.18 4.91
C TYR A 519 16.37 8.74 5.75
N GLU A 520 17.60 8.66 5.24
CA GLU A 520 18.79 9.19 5.90
C GLU A 520 18.77 10.72 6.02
N LYS A 521 17.96 11.42 5.21
CA LYS A 521 17.83 12.88 5.18
C LYS A 521 16.56 13.42 5.81
N ASP A 522 15.76 12.58 6.48
CA ASP A 522 14.50 13.02 7.09
C ASP A 522 14.71 14.04 8.23
N ASN A 523 15.92 14.09 8.81
CA ASN A 523 16.28 15.00 9.92
C ASN A 523 17.30 16.08 9.53
N ASP A 524 17.61 16.22 8.23
CA ASP A 524 18.63 17.15 7.72
C ASP A 524 18.16 18.62 7.64
#